data_AF-A0A2N3B5S8-F1
#
_entry.id   AF-A0A2N3B5S8-F1
#
_cell.length_a   1.000
_cell.length_b   1.000
_cell.length_c   1.000
_cell.angle_alpha   90.00
_cell.angle_beta   90.00
_cell.angle_gamma   90.00
#
_symmetry.space_group_name_H-M   'P 1'
#
loop_
_entity.id
_entity.type
_entity.pdbx_description
1 polymer ?
#
loop_
_entity_poly.entity_id
_entity_poly.type
_entity_poly.pdbx_seq_one_letter_code
_entity_poly.pdbx_strand_id
1 'polypeptide(L)'
;DLYRDGRVATDGCGSATSAAGPFYCPADKGIYIDTSFYDQLAQMAGTGGDFARLYVIAHEYGHHIQTITGLSPQVRSAQQRNPSQANQLQVAMELQADCYAGMWAGRNRNLIEPGDLEEGLKAASAIGDDTLMRNAGQRINPESFTHGTSRQRMQALKLGLESRNDSACDVFFEAG
;
A
#
# COMPACT_ATOMS: atom_id res chain seq x y z
N ASP A 1 5.83 14.56 -2.81
CA ASP A 1 5.55 15.74 -1.98
C ASP A 1 5.06 15.38 -0.60
N LEU A 2 5.79 15.85 0.41
CA LEU A 2 5.33 15.83 1.80
C LEU A 2 4.52 17.10 2.04
N TYR A 3 3.32 16.94 2.59
CA TYR A 3 2.48 18.07 2.98
C TYR A 3 1.96 17.89 4.40
N ARG A 4 1.38 18.95 4.93
CA ARG A 4 0.75 18.99 6.25
C ARG A 4 -0.49 19.88 6.12
N ASP A 5 -1.51 19.62 6.93
CA ASP A 5 -2.76 20.41 7.01
C ASP A 5 -3.88 20.04 6.04
N GLY A 6 -3.99 18.77 5.64
CA GLY A 6 -5.31 18.29 5.19
C GLY A 6 -5.52 18.18 3.68
N ARG A 7 -4.73 18.87 2.85
CA ARG A 7 -5.03 19.07 1.41
C ARG A 7 -3.80 19.19 0.54
N VAL A 8 -3.85 18.56 -0.63
CA VAL A 8 -2.90 18.75 -1.73
C VAL A 8 -3.63 18.75 -3.06
N ALA A 9 -3.20 19.59 -3.99
CA ALA A 9 -3.64 19.58 -5.38
C ALA A 9 -2.61 18.82 -6.21
N THR A 10 -3.06 17.85 -6.99
CA THR A 10 -2.22 17.04 -7.88
C THR A 10 -2.48 17.39 -9.33
N ASP A 11 -1.48 17.19 -10.17
CA ASP A 11 -1.58 17.43 -11.59
C ASP A 11 -2.20 16.20 -12.27
N GLY A 12 -3.54 16.15 -12.28
CA GLY A 12 -4.31 15.16 -13.04
C GLY A 12 -4.95 14.03 -12.23
N CYS A 13 -4.74 13.95 -10.91
CA CYS A 13 -5.53 13.08 -10.01
C CYS A 13 -6.54 13.87 -9.14
N GLY A 14 -6.59 15.19 -9.29
CA GLY A 14 -7.51 16.07 -8.57
C GLY A 14 -6.95 16.55 -7.22
N SER A 15 -7.84 17.00 -6.34
CA SER A 15 -7.47 17.37 -4.97
C SER A 15 -7.67 16.17 -4.04
N ALA A 16 -6.63 15.81 -3.29
CA ALA A 16 -6.73 14.79 -2.25
C ALA A 16 -6.81 15.44 -0.87
N THR A 17 -7.52 14.78 0.04
CA THR A 17 -7.57 15.16 1.46
C THR A 17 -6.80 14.16 2.30
N SER A 18 -6.38 14.55 3.49
CA SER A 18 -5.63 13.66 4.40
C SER A 18 -6.44 12.47 4.92
N ALA A 19 -7.75 12.49 4.71
CA ALA A 19 -8.61 11.33 4.95
C ALA A 19 -8.36 10.18 3.94
N ALA A 20 -7.75 10.47 2.79
CA ALA A 20 -7.39 9.46 1.80
C ALA A 20 -6.12 8.67 2.16
N GLY A 21 -5.32 9.16 3.13
CA GLY A 21 -4.00 8.60 3.42
C GLY A 21 -2.94 8.96 2.38
N PRO A 22 -1.74 8.37 2.48
CA PRO A 22 -0.70 8.44 1.45
C PRO A 22 -1.22 7.89 0.12
N PHE A 23 -0.74 8.45 -1.00
CA PHE A 23 -1.10 7.94 -2.32
C PHE A 23 -0.10 8.33 -3.41
N TYR A 24 -0.03 7.53 -4.46
CA TYR A 24 0.67 7.83 -5.71
C TYR A 24 -0.29 8.31 -6.81
N CYS A 25 0.04 9.41 -7.49
CA CYS A 25 -0.71 9.91 -8.63
C CYS A 25 -0.04 9.50 -9.96
N PRO A 26 -0.66 8.65 -10.80
CA PRO A 26 -0.07 8.25 -12.08
C PRO A 26 0.01 9.36 -13.13
N ALA A 27 -0.79 10.43 -12.99
CA ALA A 27 -0.84 11.52 -13.97
C ALA A 27 0.40 12.44 -13.91
N ASP A 28 0.88 12.73 -12.69
CA ASP A 28 2.09 13.55 -12.44
C ASP A 28 3.28 12.75 -11.91
N LYS A 29 3.08 11.45 -11.62
CA LYS A 29 4.07 10.53 -11.05
C LYS A 29 4.56 10.96 -9.67
N GLY A 30 3.74 11.71 -8.94
CA GLY A 30 4.02 12.16 -7.57
C GLY A 30 3.56 11.16 -6.51
N ILE A 31 4.35 11.04 -5.44
CA ILE A 31 3.94 10.40 -4.18
C ILE A 31 3.55 11.50 -3.20
N TYR A 32 2.34 11.45 -2.66
CA TYR A 32 1.77 12.47 -1.79
C TYR A 32 1.53 11.89 -0.40
N ILE A 33 2.11 12.53 0.61
CA ILE A 33 1.98 12.06 2.00
C ILE A 33 1.67 13.23 2.92
N ASP A 34 0.52 13.18 3.59
CA ASP A 34 0.28 14.04 4.74
C ASP A 34 1.08 13.51 5.93
N THR A 35 2.00 14.31 6.45
CA THR A 35 2.84 13.93 7.59
C THR A 35 2.06 13.62 8.88
N SER A 36 0.84 14.14 9.05
CA SER A 36 -0.06 13.76 10.16
C SER A 36 -0.56 12.32 10.08
N PHE A 37 -0.49 11.69 8.91
CA PHE A 37 -0.74 10.25 8.77
C PHE A 37 0.26 9.43 9.58
N TYR A 38 1.52 9.87 9.70
CA TYR A 38 2.52 9.13 10.48
C TYR A 38 2.19 9.10 11.97
N ASP A 39 1.56 10.15 12.49
CA ASP A 39 1.09 10.18 13.87
C ASP A 39 -0.06 9.18 14.08
N GLN A 40 -0.99 9.09 13.11
CA GLN A 40 -2.08 8.12 13.12
C GLN A 40 -1.56 6.68 13.00
N LEU A 41 -0.63 6.44 12.07
CA LEU A 41 -0.01 5.15 11.87
C LEU A 41 0.71 4.69 13.14
N ALA A 42 1.44 5.58 13.81
CA ALA A 42 2.10 5.27 15.07
C ALA A 42 1.10 4.85 16.17
N GLN A 43 -0.04 5.52 16.25
CA GLN A 43 -1.11 5.17 17.19
C GLN A 43 -1.73 3.81 16.87
N MET A 44 -2.01 3.53 15.59
CA MET A 44 -2.65 2.28 15.18
C MET A 44 -1.71 1.07 15.27
N ALA A 45 -0.46 1.23 14.85
CA ALA A 45 0.55 0.17 14.87
C ALA A 45 1.14 -0.07 16.27
N GLY A 46 0.93 0.87 17.20
CA GLY A 46 1.57 0.86 18.53
C GLY A 46 3.08 1.10 18.48
N THR A 47 3.62 1.46 17.31
CA THR A 47 5.04 1.70 17.04
C THR A 47 5.16 2.88 16.09
N GLY A 48 5.97 3.88 16.44
CA GLY A 48 6.16 5.11 15.65
C GLY A 48 7.51 5.20 14.94
N GLY A 49 8.20 4.08 14.76
CA GLY A 49 9.55 4.04 14.19
C GLY A 49 9.61 4.42 12.72
N ASP A 50 10.82 4.68 12.26
CA ASP A 50 11.13 5.19 10.93
C ASP A 50 10.83 4.16 9.83
N PHE A 51 10.96 2.87 10.10
CA PHE A 51 10.67 1.83 9.09
C PHE A 51 9.19 1.79 8.70
N ALA A 52 8.26 2.04 9.62
CA ALA A 52 6.83 2.14 9.28
C ALA A 52 6.57 3.24 8.23
N ARG A 53 7.33 4.34 8.28
CA ARG A 53 7.25 5.44 7.29
C ARG A 53 7.90 5.05 5.97
N LEU A 54 9.04 4.36 6.01
CA LEU A 54 9.73 3.85 4.83
C LEU A 54 8.89 2.81 4.09
N TYR A 55 8.20 1.93 4.81
CA TYR A 55 7.23 0.98 4.25
C TYR A 55 6.15 1.69 3.44
N VAL A 56 5.54 2.75 3.97
CA VAL A 56 4.52 3.55 3.27
C VAL A 56 5.10 4.14 1.98
N ILE A 57 6.27 4.76 2.04
CA ILE A 57 6.92 5.35 0.85
C ILE A 57 7.22 4.26 -0.20
N ALA A 58 7.73 3.11 0.23
CA ALA A 58 8.06 1.99 -0.65
C ALA A 58 6.81 1.38 -1.29
N HIS A 59 5.69 1.34 -0.57
CA HIS A 59 4.39 0.93 -1.09
C HIS A 59 3.91 1.88 -2.20
N GLU A 60 3.94 3.20 -1.98
CA GLU A 60 3.57 4.18 -3.01
C GLU A 60 4.51 4.12 -4.22
N TYR A 61 5.79 3.81 -4.00
CA TYR A 61 6.72 3.53 -5.09
C TYR A 61 6.37 2.24 -5.85
N GLY A 62 5.78 1.24 -5.17
CA GLY A 62 5.19 0.06 -5.80
C GLY A 62 4.14 0.43 -6.84
N HIS A 63 3.25 1.38 -6.55
CA HIS A 63 2.29 1.90 -7.54
C HIS A 63 2.96 2.64 -8.70
N HIS A 64 4.08 3.31 -8.44
CA HIS A 64 4.90 3.87 -9.51
C HIS A 64 5.44 2.77 -10.45
N ILE A 65 5.96 1.66 -9.89
CA ILE A 65 6.42 0.49 -10.66
C ILE A 65 5.27 -0.06 -11.52
N GLN A 66 4.08 -0.23 -10.95
CA GLN A 66 2.88 -0.69 -11.69
C GLN A 66 2.50 0.25 -12.84
N THR A 67 2.73 1.56 -12.67
CA THR A 67 2.46 2.55 -13.72
C THR A 67 3.46 2.43 -14.86
N ILE A 68 4.77 2.40 -14.56
CA ILE A 68 5.81 2.37 -15.59
C ILE A 68 5.92 1.03 -16.31
N THR A 69 5.47 -0.06 -15.68
CA THR A 69 5.36 -1.40 -16.30
C THR A 69 4.07 -1.58 -17.10
N GLY A 70 3.13 -0.63 -17.01
CA GLY A 70 1.86 -0.68 -17.74
C GLY A 70 0.79 -1.55 -17.09
N LEU A 71 0.99 -2.02 -15.87
CA LEU A 71 -0.01 -2.82 -15.13
C LEU A 71 -1.22 -1.98 -14.70
N SER A 72 -1.01 -0.78 -14.15
CA SER A 72 -2.11 0.08 -13.66
C SER A 72 -3.19 0.35 -14.73
N PRO A 73 -2.87 0.73 -15.99
CA PRO A 73 -3.89 0.89 -17.03
C PRO A 73 -4.56 -0.44 -17.44
N GLN A 74 -3.86 -1.58 -17.38
CA GLN A 74 -4.45 -2.90 -17.65
C GLN A 74 -5.48 -3.27 -16.59
N VAL A 75 -5.15 -3.08 -15.30
CA VAL A 75 -6.05 -3.27 -14.16
C VAL A 75 -7.29 -2.39 -14.33
N ARG A 76 -7.11 -1.09 -14.57
CA ARG A 76 -8.22 -0.15 -14.80
C ARG A 76 -9.14 -0.60 -15.95
N SER A 77 -8.56 -1.04 -17.06
CA SER A 77 -9.33 -1.57 -18.20
C SER A 77 -10.08 -2.86 -17.86
N ALA A 78 -9.49 -3.75 -17.06
CA ALA A 78 -10.14 -4.98 -16.60
C ALA A 78 -11.29 -4.69 -15.64
N GLN A 79 -11.12 -3.76 -14.70
CA GLN A 79 -12.18 -3.30 -13.79
C GLN A 79 -13.37 -2.71 -14.55
N GLN A 80 -13.12 -1.90 -15.59
CA GLN A 80 -14.19 -1.33 -16.44
C GLN A 80 -14.94 -2.39 -17.25
N ARG A 81 -14.21 -3.40 -17.75
CA ARG A 81 -14.80 -4.52 -18.51
C ARG A 81 -15.61 -5.46 -17.64
N ASN A 82 -15.19 -5.66 -16.39
CA ASN A 82 -15.90 -6.51 -15.44
C ASN A 82 -16.00 -5.85 -14.05
N PRO A 83 -17.00 -4.98 -13.85
CA PRO A 83 -17.19 -4.28 -12.57
C PRO A 83 -17.35 -5.23 -11.38
N SER A 84 -17.86 -6.45 -11.58
CA SER A 84 -18.00 -7.44 -10.50
C SER A 84 -16.67 -7.94 -9.93
N GLN A 85 -15.59 -7.86 -10.73
CA GLN A 85 -14.23 -8.20 -10.29
C GLN A 85 -13.41 -6.97 -9.88
N ALA A 86 -14.00 -5.77 -9.95
CA ALA A 86 -13.23 -4.55 -9.77
C ALA A 86 -12.56 -4.46 -8.39
N ASN A 87 -13.26 -4.92 -7.36
CA ASN A 87 -12.78 -5.02 -5.99
C ASN A 87 -11.57 -5.97 -5.88
N GLN A 88 -11.68 -7.19 -6.40
CA GLN A 88 -10.61 -8.17 -6.35
C GLN A 88 -9.35 -7.69 -7.08
N LEU A 89 -9.52 -7.06 -8.24
CA LEU A 89 -8.42 -6.47 -9.01
C LEU A 89 -7.76 -5.30 -8.29
N GLN A 90 -8.55 -4.49 -7.56
CA GLN A 90 -8.00 -3.41 -6.73
C GLN A 90 -7.15 -4.00 -5.61
N VAL A 91 -7.68 -4.96 -4.85
CA VAL A 91 -6.93 -5.62 -3.76
C VAL A 91 -5.66 -6.29 -4.29
N ALA A 92 -5.69 -6.95 -5.44
CA ALA A 92 -4.50 -7.53 -6.07
C ALA A 92 -3.41 -6.49 -6.36
N MET A 93 -3.79 -5.31 -6.84
CA MET A 93 -2.88 -4.21 -7.12
C MET A 93 -2.21 -3.68 -5.83
N GLU A 94 -2.96 -3.54 -4.75
CA GLU A 94 -2.44 -3.11 -3.44
C GLU A 94 -1.49 -4.14 -2.82
N LEU A 95 -1.84 -5.43 -2.90
CA LEU A 95 -0.97 -6.50 -2.38
C LEU A 95 0.33 -6.62 -3.19
N GLN A 96 0.29 -6.39 -4.50
CA GLN A 96 1.53 -6.34 -5.27
C GLN A 96 2.41 -5.15 -4.86
N ALA A 97 1.82 -3.98 -4.56
CA ALA A 97 2.57 -2.84 -4.05
C ALA A 97 3.20 -3.12 -2.67
N ASP A 98 2.50 -3.82 -1.77
CA ASP A 98 3.09 -4.33 -0.51
C ASP A 98 4.27 -5.28 -0.75
N CYS A 99 4.16 -6.16 -1.75
CA CYS A 99 5.24 -7.06 -2.12
C CYS A 99 6.46 -6.29 -2.67
N TYR A 100 6.27 -5.26 -3.50
CA TYR A 100 7.37 -4.40 -3.92
C TYR A 100 8.02 -3.64 -2.75
N ALA A 101 7.24 -3.17 -1.78
CA ALA A 101 7.77 -2.57 -0.56
C ALA A 101 8.65 -3.58 0.20
N GLY A 102 8.21 -4.83 0.28
CA GLY A 102 8.98 -5.93 0.88
C GLY A 102 10.28 -6.20 0.15
N MET A 103 10.26 -6.22 -1.18
CA MET A 103 11.47 -6.41 -1.98
C MET A 103 12.48 -5.28 -1.79
N TRP A 104 12.01 -4.03 -1.75
CA TRP A 104 12.86 -2.88 -1.44
C TRP A 104 13.55 -3.08 -0.08
N ALA A 105 12.78 -3.46 0.94
CA ALA A 105 13.34 -3.72 2.27
C ALA A 105 14.30 -4.93 2.26
N GLY A 106 13.96 -6.00 1.56
CA GLY A 106 14.79 -7.20 1.42
C GLY A 106 16.15 -6.92 0.77
N ARG A 107 16.19 -6.02 -0.21
CA ARG A 107 17.44 -5.57 -0.87
C ARG A 107 18.26 -4.61 -0.03
N ASN A 108 17.62 -3.88 0.88
CA ASN A 108 18.26 -2.91 1.78
C ASN A 108 18.37 -3.44 3.21
N ARG A 109 18.41 -4.76 3.42
CA ARG A 109 18.49 -5.40 4.76
C ARG A 109 19.63 -4.87 5.63
N ASN A 110 20.71 -4.39 5.03
CA ASN A 110 21.84 -3.79 5.75
C ASN A 110 21.56 -2.37 6.28
N LEU A 111 20.47 -1.74 5.86
CA LEU A 111 19.98 -0.42 6.30
C LEU A 111 18.76 -0.55 7.23
N ILE A 112 18.36 -1.78 7.58
CA ILE A 112 17.18 -2.08 8.38
C ILE A 112 17.65 -2.63 9.73
N GLU A 113 17.27 -1.96 10.80
CA GLU A 113 17.67 -2.33 12.15
C GLU A 113 16.89 -3.55 12.66
N PRO A 114 17.43 -4.30 13.64
CA PRO A 114 16.67 -5.33 14.33
C PRO A 114 15.42 -4.74 15.01
N GLY A 115 14.24 -5.05 14.49
CA GLY A 115 12.95 -4.56 14.98
C GLY A 115 12.15 -3.84 13.91
N ASP A 116 12.81 -3.15 12.98
CA ASP A 116 12.20 -2.39 11.89
C ASP A 116 11.27 -3.24 11.02
N LEU A 117 11.69 -4.47 10.68
CA LEU A 117 10.85 -5.40 9.92
C LEU A 117 9.54 -5.73 10.66
N GLU A 118 9.61 -5.86 11.98
CA GLU A 118 8.43 -6.09 12.80
C GLU A 118 7.54 -4.83 12.83
N GLU A 119 8.12 -3.63 12.87
CA GLU A 119 7.39 -2.37 12.76
C GLU A 119 6.66 -2.25 11.42
N GLY A 120 7.31 -2.60 10.30
CA GLY A 120 6.68 -2.59 8.98
C GLY A 120 5.55 -3.60 8.85
N LEU A 121 5.71 -4.80 9.41
CA LEU A 121 4.64 -5.80 9.45
C LEU A 121 3.48 -5.35 10.34
N LYS A 122 3.75 -4.69 11.48
CA LYS A 122 2.73 -4.08 12.34
C LYS A 122 2.01 -2.94 11.62
N ALA A 123 2.75 -2.09 10.90
CA ALA A 123 2.18 -1.04 10.07
C ALA A 123 1.25 -1.63 9.01
N ALA A 124 1.72 -2.57 8.20
CA ALA A 124 0.92 -3.27 7.18
C ALA A 124 -0.33 -3.92 7.77
N SER A 125 -0.22 -4.52 8.95
CA SER A 125 -1.36 -5.08 9.68
C SER A 125 -2.34 -3.99 10.13
N ALA A 126 -1.85 -2.86 10.65
CA ALA A 126 -2.68 -1.78 11.20
C ALA A 126 -3.54 -1.10 10.14
N ILE A 127 -3.07 -1.05 8.89
CA ILE A 127 -3.77 -0.43 7.75
C ILE A 127 -4.48 -1.46 6.85
N GLY A 128 -4.68 -2.69 7.32
CA GLY A 128 -5.56 -3.64 6.65
C GLY A 128 -7.03 -3.27 6.84
N ASP A 129 -7.84 -3.45 5.81
CA ASP A 129 -9.24 -2.98 5.80
C ASP A 129 -10.06 -3.61 6.93
N ASP A 130 -9.80 -4.87 7.30
CA ASP A 130 -10.48 -5.52 8.42
C ASP A 130 -10.11 -4.92 9.79
N THR A 131 -8.86 -4.46 9.97
CA THR A 131 -8.44 -3.73 11.17
C THR A 131 -9.07 -2.35 11.22
N LEU A 132 -9.02 -1.61 10.12
CA LEU A 132 -9.61 -0.27 10.02
C LEU A 132 -11.12 -0.30 10.31
N MET A 133 -11.85 -1.25 9.72
CA MET A 133 -13.29 -1.43 9.98
C MET A 133 -13.57 -1.79 11.44
N ARG A 134 -12.79 -2.71 12.04
CA ARG A 134 -12.94 -3.05 13.47
C ARG A 134 -12.73 -1.84 14.37
N ASN A 135 -11.67 -1.05 14.11
CA ASN A 135 -11.36 0.15 14.89
C ASN A 135 -12.44 1.23 14.74
N ALA A 136 -13.11 1.29 13.58
CA ALA A 136 -14.27 2.15 13.35
C ALA A 136 -15.59 1.60 13.93
N GLY A 137 -15.58 0.45 14.62
CA GLY A 137 -16.79 -0.20 15.15
C GLY A 137 -17.71 -0.76 14.07
N GLN A 138 -17.21 -0.95 12.84
CA GLN A 138 -17.97 -1.44 11.70
C GLN A 138 -17.90 -2.97 11.59
N ARG A 139 -18.93 -3.57 10.99
CA ARG A 139 -18.89 -4.98 10.61
C ARG A 139 -17.97 -5.15 9.41
N ILE A 140 -17.08 -6.14 9.47
CA ILE A 140 -16.17 -6.47 8.36
C ILE A 140 -16.98 -6.88 7.13
N ASN A 141 -16.75 -6.20 6.01
CA ASN A 141 -17.33 -6.51 4.71
C ASN A 141 -16.22 -6.63 3.66
N PRO A 142 -15.88 -7.84 3.20
CA PRO A 142 -14.86 -8.03 2.17
C PRO A 142 -15.17 -7.32 0.85
N GLU A 143 -16.44 -7.15 0.49
CA GLU A 143 -16.84 -6.49 -0.77
C GLU A 143 -16.51 -4.99 -0.80
N SER A 144 -16.22 -4.37 0.36
CA SER A 144 -15.82 -2.97 0.47
C SER A 144 -14.31 -2.77 0.63
N PHE A 145 -13.51 -3.84 0.57
CA PHE A 145 -12.06 -3.73 0.74
C PHE A 145 -11.41 -3.03 -0.44
N THR A 146 -10.48 -2.12 -0.17
CA THR A 146 -9.69 -1.46 -1.21
C THR A 146 -8.24 -1.91 -1.13
N HIS A 147 -7.72 -2.23 0.05
CA HIS A 147 -6.31 -2.60 0.30
C HIS A 147 -6.12 -4.08 0.62
N GLY A 148 -7.19 -4.76 1.06
CA GLY A 148 -7.15 -6.13 1.52
C GLY A 148 -7.00 -6.26 3.03
N THR A 149 -7.02 -7.50 3.51
CA THR A 149 -6.93 -7.79 4.95
C THR A 149 -5.52 -7.56 5.49
N SER A 150 -5.44 -7.26 6.78
CA SER A 150 -4.18 -7.17 7.54
C SER A 150 -3.28 -8.38 7.29
N ARG A 151 -3.86 -9.59 7.23
CA ARG A 151 -3.11 -10.82 6.96
C ARG A 151 -2.53 -10.85 5.56
N GLN A 152 -3.32 -10.51 4.54
CA GLN A 152 -2.86 -10.51 3.15
C GLN A 152 -1.73 -9.50 2.96
N ARG A 153 -1.87 -8.30 3.52
CA ARG A 153 -0.85 -7.24 3.46
C ARG A 153 0.48 -7.67 4.09
N MET A 154 0.45 -8.24 5.30
CA MET A 154 1.64 -8.80 5.94
C MET A 154 2.28 -9.93 5.10
N GLN A 155 1.46 -10.81 4.51
CA GLN A 155 1.95 -11.91 3.69
C GLN A 155 2.63 -11.40 2.41
N ALA A 156 2.05 -10.40 1.75
CA ALA A 156 2.64 -9.77 0.58
C ALA A 156 3.96 -9.08 0.91
N LEU A 157 4.00 -8.29 2.00
CA LEU A 157 5.23 -7.66 2.47
C LEU A 157 6.33 -8.70 2.76
N LYS A 158 5.97 -9.80 3.44
CA LYS A 158 6.89 -10.90 3.74
C LYS A 158 7.38 -11.62 2.48
N LEU A 159 6.50 -11.87 1.52
CA LEU A 159 6.86 -12.47 0.24
C LEU A 159 7.93 -11.63 -0.47
N GLY A 160 7.74 -10.32 -0.54
CA GLY A 160 8.71 -9.40 -1.10
C GLY A 160 10.05 -9.43 -0.36
N LEU A 161 10.01 -9.39 0.98
CA LEU A 161 11.19 -9.42 1.85
C LEU A 161 12.10 -10.63 1.62
N GLU A 162 11.50 -11.78 1.29
CA GLU A 162 12.20 -13.05 1.07
C GLU A 162 12.59 -13.26 -0.40
N SER A 163 12.01 -12.47 -1.30
CA SER A 163 12.20 -12.62 -2.74
C SER A 163 13.44 -11.90 -3.26
N ARG A 164 14.01 -12.42 -4.36
CA ARG A 164 15.16 -11.82 -5.06
C ARG A 164 14.78 -11.20 -6.40
N ASN A 165 13.65 -11.62 -6.98
CA ASN A 165 13.15 -11.24 -8.29
C ASN A 165 11.73 -10.69 -8.16
N ASP A 166 11.40 -9.70 -8.98
CA ASP A 166 10.14 -8.97 -9.03
C ASP A 166 8.95 -9.81 -9.50
N SER A 167 9.21 -10.83 -10.33
CA SER A 167 8.20 -11.82 -10.74
C SER A 167 7.54 -12.56 -9.57
N ALA A 168 8.16 -12.61 -8.38
CA ALA A 168 7.52 -13.17 -7.19
C ALA A 168 6.23 -12.41 -6.81
N CYS A 169 6.16 -11.11 -7.12
CA CYS A 169 5.00 -10.29 -6.84
C CYS A 169 3.89 -10.43 -7.90
N ASP A 170 4.12 -11.11 -9.02
CA ASP A 170 3.09 -11.32 -10.06
C ASP A 170 2.02 -12.33 -9.63
N VAL A 171 2.26 -13.10 -8.56
CA VAL A 171 1.34 -14.07 -7.98
C VAL A 171 -0.07 -13.50 -7.67
N PHE A 172 -0.18 -12.19 -7.44
CA PHE A 172 -1.46 -11.53 -7.17
C PHE A 172 -2.35 -11.38 -8.41
N PHE A 173 -1.79 -11.53 -9.61
CA PHE A 173 -2.50 -11.46 -10.89
C PHE A 173 -2.51 -12.79 -11.66
N GLU A 174 -1.69 -13.76 -11.25
CA GLU A 174 -1.58 -15.07 -11.90
C GLU A 174 -2.56 -16.13 -11.35
N ALA A 175 -3.17 -15.89 -10.18
CA ALA A 175 -4.16 -16.80 -9.62
C ALA A 175 -5.52 -16.68 -10.33
N GLY A 176 -5.66 -17.43 -11.43
CA GLY A 176 -6.94 -17.79 -12.06
C GLY A 176 -7.45 -19.14 -11.57
#